data_AF-A0A7D9DAW7-F1
#
_entry.id   AF-A0A7D9DAW7-F1
#
_cell.length_a   1.000
_cell.length_b   1.000
_cell.length_c   1.000
_cell.angle_alpha   90.00
_cell.angle_beta   90.00
_cell.angle_gamma   90.00
#
_symmetry.space_group_name_H-M   'P 1'
#
loop_
_entity.id
_entity.type
_entity.pdbx_description
1 polymer ?
#
loop_
_entity_poly.entity_id
_entity_poly.type
_entity_poly.pdbx_seq_one_letter_code
_entity_poly.pdbx_strand_id
1 'polypeptide(L)' 'ENLLSTSQHGFRPGHSTVTALLEITDRLYHNIDIGELNGVVFLDLKKAFDS' A
#
# COMPACT_ATOMS: atom_id res chain seq x y z
N GLU A 1 -5.51 0.13 -21.70
CA GLU A 1 -4.59 -0.52 -20.73
C GLU A 1 -4.60 0.26 -19.44
N ASN A 2 -4.48 -0.40 -18.28
CA ASN A 2 -4.49 0.24 -16.97
C ASN A 2 -3.08 0.15 -16.37
N LEU A 3 -2.32 1.25 -16.47
CA LEU A 3 -0.90 1.29 -16.10
C LEU A 3 -0.67 1.37 -14.58
N LEU A 4 -1.71 1.75 -13.81
CA LEU A 4 -1.59 1.95 -12.37
C LEU A 4 -2.09 0.72 -11.61
N SER A 5 -1.35 0.33 -10.58
CA SER A 5 -1.81 -0.70 -9.64
C SER A 5 -3.06 -0.24 -8.89
N THR A 6 -3.95 -1.17 -8.57
CA THR A 6 -5.14 -0.89 -7.76
C THR A 6 -4.78 -0.35 -6.39
N SER A 7 -3.70 -0.87 -5.77
CA SER A 7 -3.17 -0.42 -4.48
C SER A 7 -2.19 0.75 -4.58
N GLN A 8 -2.11 1.45 -5.72
CA GLN A 8 -1.32 2.69 -5.82
C GLN A 8 -2.14 3.88 -5.32
N HIS A 9 -1.65 4.52 -4.26
CA HIS A 9 -2.26 5.74 -3.70
C HIS A 9 -1.47 7.01 -4.02
N GLY A 10 -0.15 6.91 -4.19
CA GLY A 10 0.70 8.06 -4.51
C GLY A 10 0.39 8.62 -5.89
N PHE A 11 0.37 9.96 -5.99
CA PHE A 11 0.16 10.70 -7.25
C PHE A 11 -1.11 10.30 -8.04
N ARG A 12 -2.15 9.84 -7.34
CA ARG A 12 -3.40 9.37 -7.94
C ARG A 12 -4.61 10.17 -7.43
N PRO A 13 -5.41 10.79 -8.33
CA PRO A 13 -6.64 11.48 -7.92
C PRO A 13 -7.58 10.57 -7.14
N GLY A 14 -8.17 11.08 -6.05
CA GLY A 14 -9.07 10.32 -5.18
C GLY A 14 -8.38 9.39 -4.17
N HIS A 15 -7.05 9.31 -4.18
CA HIS A 15 -6.28 8.57 -3.19
C HIS A 15 -5.44 9.52 -2.33
N SER A 16 -5.17 9.10 -1.10
CA SER A 16 -4.36 9.83 -0.12
C SER A 16 -3.51 8.87 0.72
N THR A 17 -2.57 9.42 1.49
CA THR A 17 -1.82 8.64 2.49
C THR A 17 -2.72 8.00 3.54
N VAL A 18 -3.85 8.65 3.87
CA VAL A 18 -4.85 8.10 4.78
C VAL A 18 -5.52 6.87 4.17
N THR A 19 -5.92 6.92 2.90
CA THR A 19 -6.51 5.74 2.23
C THR A 19 -5.52 4.58 2.13
N ALA A 20 -4.22 4.86 1.93
CA ALA A 20 -3.18 3.83 1.90
C ALA A 20 -3.02 3.14 3.26
N LEU A 21 -3.02 3.93 4.34
CA LEU A 21 -2.97 3.41 5.69
C LEU A 21 -4.23 2.63 6.07
N LEU A 22 -5.41 3.11 5.69
CA LEU A 22 -6.66 2.38 5.90
C LEU A 22 -6.65 1.03 5.19
N GLU A 23 -6.29 0.98 3.89
CA GLU A 23 -6.25 -0.28 3.13
C GLU A 23 -5.30 -1.30 3.76
N ILE A 24 -4.09 -0.89 4.14
CA ILE A 24 -3.13 -1.84 4.71
C ILE A 24 -3.54 -2.29 6.11
N THR A 25 -4.02 -1.38 6.96
CA THR A 25 -4.45 -1.73 8.33
C THR A 25 -5.65 -2.64 8.33
N ASP A 26 -6.64 -2.41 7.46
CA ASP A 26 -7.81 -3.28 7.30
C ASP A 26 -7.40 -4.71 6.93
N ARG A 27 -6.48 -4.87 5.97
CA ARG A 27 -5.93 -6.18 5.62
C ARG A 27 -5.18 -6.84 6.78
N LEU A 28 -4.39 -6.08 7.53
CA LEU A 28 -3.67 -6.61 8.69
C LEU A 28 -4.64 -7.11 9.77
N TYR A 29 -5.69 -6.34 10.07
CA TYR A 29 -6.72 -6.73 11.02
C TYR A 29 -7.52 -7.94 10.56
N HIS A 30 -7.90 -7.98 9.28
CA HIS A 30 -8.59 -9.13 8.71
C HIS A 30 -7.80 -10.42 8.90
N ASN A 31 -6.50 -10.39 8.60
CA ASN A 31 -5.61 -11.55 8.78
C ASN A 31 -5.50 -11.96 10.26
N ILE A 32 -5.46 -11.00 11.18
CA ILE A 32 -5.49 -11.29 12.62
C ILE A 32 -6.78 -12.02 13.00
N ASP A 33 -7.92 -11.55 12.51
CA ASP A 33 -9.23 -12.11 12.84
C ASP A 33 -9.39 -13.56 12.36
N ILE A 34 -8.79 -13.91 11.22
CA ILE A 34 -8.82 -15.28 10.68
C ILE A 34 -7.64 -16.16 11.15
N GLY A 35 -6.79 -15.66 12.05
CA GLY A 35 -5.67 -16.40 12.63
C GLY A 35 -4.46 -16.56 11.71
N GLU A 36 -4.33 -15.71 10.69
CA GLU A 36 -3.19 -15.68 9.78
C GLU A 36 -2.04 -14.80 10.29
N LEU A 37 -0.82 -15.12 9.84
CA LEU A 37 0.38 -14.35 10.16
C LEU A 37 0.54 -13.18 9.19
N ASN A 38 0.72 -11.97 9.73
CA ASN A 38 1.07 -10.79 8.95
C ASN A 38 2.59 -10.64 8.79
N GLY A 39 3.04 -10.45 7.55
CA GLY A 39 4.41 -10.05 7.21
C GLY A 39 4.41 -8.76 6.38
N VAL A 40 5.24 -7.79 6.73
CA VAL A 40 5.35 -6.52 6.01
C VAL A 40 6.81 -6.24 5.69
N VAL A 41 7.08 -5.89 4.42
CA VAL A 41 8.40 -5.46 3.95
C VAL A 41 8.29 -4.00 3.54
N PHE A 42 9.08 -3.14 4.19
CA PHE A 42 9.16 -1.72 3.86
C PHE A 42 10.32 -1.50 2.90
N LEU A 43 10.03 -0.88 1.76
CA LEU A 43 11.00 -0.61 0.69
C LEU A 43 11.05 0.89 0.41
N ASP A 44 12.23 1.39 0.08
CA ASP A 44 12.45 2.77 -0.36
C ASP A 44 13.51 2.80 -1.47
N LEU A 45 13.40 3.76 -2.39
CA LEU A 45 14.29 3.87 -3.55
C LEU A 45 15.24 5.06 -3.36
N LYS A 46 16.56 4.79 -3.43
CA LYS A 46 17.56 5.85 -3.48
C LYS A 46 17.52 6.53 -4.85
N LYS A 47 17.44 7.87 -4.86
CA LYS A 47 17.41 8.69 -6.09
C LYS A 47 16.30 8.28 -7.08
N ALA A 48 15.06 8.16 -6.59
CA ALA A 48 13.91 7.66 -7.35
C ALA A 48 13.62 8.39 -8.68
N PHE A 49 14.14 9.60 -8.87
CA PHE A 49 13.91 10.43 -10.07
C PHE A 49 15.19 10.82 -10.82
N ASP A 50 16.39 10.48 -10.32
CA ASP A 50 17.66 10.87 -10.96
C ASP A 50 18.18 9.78 -11.92
N SER A 51 17.40 8.74 -12.21
CA SER A 51 17.76 7.64 -13.12
C SER A 51 17.23 7.87 -14.53
#